data_AF-A0A0F6RLZ4-F1
#
_entry.id   AF-A0A0F6RLZ4-F1
#
_cell.length_a   1.000
_cell.length_b   1.000
_cell.length_c   1.000
_cell.angle_alpha   90.00
_cell.angle_beta   90.00
_cell.angle_gamma   90.00
#
_symmetry.space_group_name_H-M   'P 1'
#
loop_
_entity.id
_entity.type
_entity.pdbx_description
1 polymer ?
#
loop_
_entity_poly.entity_id
_entity_poly.type
_entity_poly.pdbx_seq_one_letter_code
_entity_poly.pdbx_strand_id
1 'polypeptide(L)'
;MPDSPEVQQNFNAAVYGVAGKVAGDQIIYPSSQKQDLAEAAAEIQRLLKQLEETNPTATEKQKEAYINAAVSTPVRKRLLGAVTSGGKAALEEFLDNPYLNVTMALIEGWKTAE
;
A
#
# COMPACT_ATOMS: atom_id res chain seq x y z
N MET A 1 -21.27 -31.88 40.55
CA MET A 1 -20.83 -31.92 39.14
C MET A 1 -20.28 -30.53 38.84
N PRO A 2 -18.99 -30.37 38.52
CA PRO A 2 -18.39 -29.05 38.41
C PRO A 2 -18.74 -28.39 37.07
N ASP A 3 -19.35 -27.22 37.18
CA ASP A 3 -19.54 -26.22 36.13
C ASP A 3 -18.19 -25.87 35.49
N SER A 4 -18.11 -25.99 34.16
CA SER A 4 -16.91 -25.63 33.40
C SER A 4 -16.84 -24.11 33.25
N PRO A 5 -15.74 -23.43 33.61
CA PRO A 5 -15.64 -21.99 33.42
C PRO A 5 -15.48 -21.66 31.92
N GLU A 6 -16.42 -20.89 31.38
CA GLU A 6 -16.28 -20.26 30.07
C GLU A 6 -15.07 -19.31 30.07
N VAL A 7 -14.00 -19.70 29.40
CA VAL A 7 -12.84 -18.84 29.18
C VAL A 7 -13.19 -17.84 28.08
N GLN A 8 -13.61 -16.64 28.47
CA GLN A 8 -13.66 -15.50 27.56
C GLN A 8 -12.25 -14.97 27.34
N GLN A 9 -11.60 -15.38 26.24
CA GLN A 9 -10.33 -14.81 25.82
C GLN A 9 -10.60 -13.46 25.12
N ASN A 10 -10.24 -12.37 25.80
CA ASN A 10 -10.20 -11.03 25.23
C ASN A 10 -8.95 -10.91 24.33
N PHE A 11 -9.11 -11.06 23.03
CA PHE A 11 -8.02 -10.86 22.08
C PHE A 11 -7.78 -9.36 21.86
N ASN A 12 -7.02 -8.73 22.75
CA ASN A 12 -6.55 -7.34 22.59
C ASN A 12 -5.04 -7.25 22.33
N ALA A 13 -4.47 -8.25 21.66
CA ALA A 13 -3.08 -8.25 21.20
C ALA A 13 -3.04 -8.47 19.69
N ALA A 14 -2.27 -7.65 18.98
CA ALA A 14 -2.04 -7.82 17.55
C ALA A 14 -1.35 -9.16 17.30
N VAL A 15 -2.12 -10.15 16.81
CA VAL A 15 -1.61 -11.45 16.38
C VAL A 15 -0.87 -11.25 15.07
N TYR A 16 0.46 -11.26 15.13
CA TYR A 16 1.30 -11.47 13.95
C TYR A 16 1.49 -12.97 13.76
N GLY A 17 0.80 -13.52 12.76
CA GLY A 17 0.99 -14.89 12.31
C GLY A 17 -0.28 -15.73 12.32
N VAL A 18 -1.17 -15.49 11.35
CA VAL A 18 -2.14 -16.52 10.94
C VAL A 18 -2.08 -16.69 9.42
N ALA A 19 -1.47 -17.79 8.99
CA ALA A 19 -1.70 -18.35 7.65
C ALA A 19 -3.06 -19.07 7.70
N GLY A 20 -4.15 -18.30 7.61
CA GLY A 20 -5.51 -18.82 7.60
C GLY A 20 -6.34 -18.09 6.56
N LYS A 21 -6.86 -18.83 5.57
CA LYS A 21 -7.82 -18.29 4.59
C LYS A 21 -9.09 -17.88 5.35
N VAL A 22 -9.38 -16.59 5.40
CA VAL A 22 -10.59 -16.08 6.06
C VAL A 22 -11.66 -15.85 4.98
N ALA A 23 -12.62 -16.76 4.91
CA ALA A 23 -13.87 -16.60 4.18
C ALA A 23 -14.92 -16.10 5.18
N GLY A 24 -15.09 -14.78 5.25
CA GLY A 24 -16.06 -14.15 6.14
C GLY A 24 -16.05 -12.65 5.90
N ASP A 25 -17.23 -12.13 5.58
CA ASP A 25 -17.52 -10.71 5.40
C ASP A 25 -17.20 -9.96 6.70
N GLN A 26 -15.95 -9.53 6.81
CA GLN A 26 -15.45 -8.73 7.90
C GLN A 26 -14.94 -7.46 7.24
N ILE A 27 -15.71 -6.38 7.35
CA ILE A 27 -15.18 -5.02 7.20
C ILE A 27 -14.30 -4.78 8.44
N ILE A 28 -13.17 -5.48 8.51
CA ILE A 28 -12.03 -5.00 9.26
C ILE A 28 -11.58 -3.78 8.47
N TYR A 29 -11.46 -2.61 9.08
CA TYR A 29 -10.56 -1.58 8.59
C TYR A 29 -9.15 -2.11 8.87
N PRO A 30 -8.54 -2.94 8.01
CA PRO A 30 -7.54 -3.85 8.50
C PRO A 30 -6.21 -3.10 8.50
N SER A 31 -5.42 -3.33 9.54
CA SER A 31 -3.99 -3.07 9.52
C SER A 31 -3.33 -3.56 8.22
N SER A 32 -3.91 -4.57 7.57
CA SER A 32 -3.57 -5.03 6.22
C SER A 32 -3.66 -3.93 5.16
N GLN A 33 -4.71 -3.09 5.08
CA GLN A 33 -4.73 -1.99 4.08
C GLN A 33 -3.61 -0.98 4.30
N LYS A 34 -3.26 -0.69 5.57
CA LYS A 34 -2.13 0.18 5.89
C LYS A 34 -0.79 -0.48 5.53
N GLN A 35 -0.66 -1.79 5.76
CA GLN A 35 0.51 -2.57 5.35
C GLN A 35 0.61 -2.66 3.82
N ASP A 36 -0.48 -2.94 3.12
CA ASP A 36 -0.58 -2.96 1.66
C ASP A 36 -0.23 -1.59 1.05
N LEU A 37 -0.64 -0.49 1.68
CA LEU A 37 -0.24 0.87 1.29
C LEU A 37 1.25 1.09 1.53
N ALA A 38 1.75 0.80 2.73
CA ALA A 38 3.15 1.00 3.08
C ALA A 38 4.08 0.18 2.16
N GLU A 39 3.72 -1.07 1.86
CA GLU A 39 4.44 -1.92 0.89
C GLU A 39 4.37 -1.34 -0.52
N ALA A 40 3.18 -0.90 -0.97
CA ALA A 40 3.02 -0.34 -2.30
C ALA A 40 3.81 0.98 -2.46
N ALA A 41 3.71 1.87 -1.48
CA ALA A 41 4.48 3.11 -1.42
C ALA A 41 5.99 2.83 -1.37
N ALA A 42 6.44 1.91 -0.52
CA ALA A 42 7.85 1.53 -0.45
C ALA A 42 8.36 0.95 -1.78
N GLU A 43 7.57 0.14 -2.48
CA GLU A 43 7.95 -0.39 -3.79
C GLU A 43 8.10 0.72 -4.83
N ILE A 44 7.13 1.65 -4.91
CA ILE A 44 7.23 2.82 -5.81
C ILE A 44 8.47 3.65 -5.49
N GLN A 45 8.72 3.92 -4.21
CA GLN A 45 9.89 4.66 -3.77
C GLN A 45 11.19 3.95 -4.14
N ARG A 46 11.25 2.63 -4.00
CA ARG A 46 12.42 1.84 -4.41
C ARG A 46 12.66 1.92 -5.92
N LEU A 47 11.61 1.77 -6.73
CA LEU A 47 11.69 1.90 -8.18
C LEU A 47 12.14 3.30 -8.61
N LEU A 48 11.60 4.34 -7.98
CA LEU A 48 12.00 5.74 -8.19
C LEU A 48 13.47 5.94 -7.86
N LYS A 49 13.92 5.45 -6.71
CA LYS A 49 15.32 5.56 -6.28
C LYS A 49 16.25 4.83 -7.25
N GLN A 50 15.91 3.62 -7.69
CA GLN A 50 16.70 2.90 -8.69
C GLN A 50 16.80 3.65 -10.02
N LEU A 51 15.70 4.29 -10.45
CA LEU A 51 15.73 5.13 -11.63
C LEU A 51 16.60 6.37 -11.43
N GLU A 52 16.58 7.00 -10.26
CA GLU A 52 17.44 8.15 -9.97
C GLU A 52 18.92 7.78 -9.87
N GLU A 53 19.23 6.57 -9.38
CA GLU A 53 20.60 6.06 -9.37
C GLU A 53 21.14 5.81 -10.78
N THR A 54 20.28 5.36 -11.71
CA THR A 54 20.67 5.10 -13.10
C THR A 54 20.55 6.32 -14.01
N ASN A 55 19.62 7.22 -13.72
CA ASN A 55 19.29 8.41 -14.50
C ASN A 55 18.76 9.54 -13.58
N PRO A 56 19.65 10.27 -12.89
CA PRO A 56 19.24 11.34 -11.98
C PRO A 56 18.56 12.53 -12.68
N THR A 57 18.75 12.65 -14.00
CA THR A 57 18.09 13.65 -14.84
C THR A 57 16.75 13.16 -15.44
N ALA A 58 16.23 12.03 -14.97
CA ALA A 58 14.96 11.50 -15.44
C ALA A 58 13.83 12.50 -15.16
N THR A 59 13.11 12.87 -16.22
CA THR A 59 11.90 13.69 -16.14
C THR A 59 10.76 12.93 -15.45
N GLU A 60 9.77 13.64 -14.90
CA GLU A 60 8.60 13.02 -14.26
C GLU A 60 7.94 11.97 -15.17
N LYS A 61 7.76 12.28 -16.46
CA LYS A 61 7.24 11.32 -17.45
C LYS A 61 8.07 10.04 -17.59
N GLN A 62 9.40 10.13 -17.50
CA GLN A 62 10.27 8.95 -17.56
C GLN A 62 10.15 8.13 -16.27
N LYS A 63 10.04 8.81 -15.12
CA LYS A 63 9.77 8.16 -13.83
C LYS A 63 8.44 7.42 -13.87
N GLU A 64 7.40 8.08 -14.38
CA GLU A 64 6.07 7.51 -14.53
C GLU A 64 6.07 6.28 -15.47
N ALA A 65 6.71 6.38 -16.63
CA ALA A 65 6.78 5.29 -17.60
C ALA A 65 7.58 4.09 -17.07
N TYR A 66 8.70 4.35 -16.38
CA TYR A 66 9.52 3.31 -15.77
C TYR A 66 8.74 2.53 -14.71
N ILE A 67 8.07 3.26 -13.81
CA ILE A 67 7.27 2.63 -12.77
C ILE A 67 6.09 1.90 -13.40
N ASN A 68 5.41 2.48 -14.39
CA ASN A 68 4.36 1.79 -15.15
C ASN A 68 4.84 0.49 -15.82
N ALA A 69 6.11 0.38 -16.20
CA ALA A 69 6.65 -0.85 -16.75
C ALA A 69 7.06 -1.85 -15.65
N ALA A 70 7.61 -1.36 -14.54
CA ALA A 70 8.16 -2.19 -13.46
C ALA A 70 7.12 -2.61 -12.40
N VAL A 71 6.10 -1.78 -12.16
CA VAL A 71 5.12 -1.99 -11.11
C VAL A 71 4.05 -2.98 -11.55
N SER A 72 3.83 -3.98 -10.70
CA SER A 72 2.83 -5.02 -10.95
C SER A 72 1.41 -4.49 -10.77
N THR A 73 0.45 -5.00 -11.56
CA THR A 73 -0.98 -4.68 -11.44
C THR A 73 -1.55 -4.71 -10.01
N PRO A 74 -1.25 -5.72 -9.15
CA PRO A 74 -1.71 -5.71 -7.76
C PRO A 74 -1.22 -4.50 -6.95
N VAL A 75 0.03 -4.05 -7.15
CA VAL A 75 0.59 -2.88 -6.46
C VAL A 75 -0.14 -1.61 -6.89
N ARG A 76 -0.45 -1.45 -8.19
CA ARG A 76 -1.26 -0.31 -8.68
C ARG A 76 -2.63 -0.26 -8.02
N LYS A 77 -3.33 -1.40 -7.98
CA LYS A 77 -4.66 -1.50 -7.35
C LYS A 77 -4.62 -1.17 -5.86
N ARG A 78 -3.58 -1.62 -5.14
CA ARG A 78 -3.36 -1.30 -3.73
C ARG A 78 -3.14 0.19 -3.51
N LEU A 79 -2.28 0.82 -4.32
CA LEU A 79 -2.05 2.27 -4.29
C LEU A 79 -3.34 3.06 -4.58
N LEU A 80 -4.06 2.73 -5.66
CA LEU A 80 -5.33 3.36 -6.01
C LEU A 80 -6.37 3.22 -4.90
N GLY A 81 -6.53 2.02 -4.35
CA GLY A 81 -7.44 1.76 -3.24
C GLY A 81 -7.06 2.55 -1.99
N ALA A 82 -5.77 2.54 -1.63
CA ALA A 82 -5.28 3.22 -0.45
C ALA A 82 -5.36 4.75 -0.55
N VAL A 83 -5.10 5.33 -1.73
CA VAL A 83 -5.32 6.77 -1.96
C VAL A 83 -6.80 7.12 -1.97
N THR A 84 -7.66 6.25 -2.49
CA THR A 84 -9.11 6.47 -2.42
C THR A 84 -9.62 6.43 -0.98
N SER A 85 -9.04 5.58 -0.12
CA SER A 85 -9.44 5.44 1.29
C SER A 85 -8.75 6.43 2.25
N GLY A 86 -7.48 6.77 2.01
CA GLY A 86 -6.62 7.55 2.92
C GLY A 86 -6.09 8.86 2.35
N GLY A 87 -6.30 9.14 1.06
CA GLY A 87 -5.89 10.38 0.40
C GLY A 87 -4.37 10.58 0.33
N LYS A 88 -3.98 11.82 0.01
CA LYS A 88 -2.58 12.27 -0.04
C LYS A 88 -1.87 12.09 1.31
N ALA A 89 -2.54 12.46 2.41
CA ALA A 89 -1.95 12.45 3.74
C ALA A 89 -1.44 11.06 4.16
N ALA A 90 -2.15 9.99 3.76
CA ALA A 90 -1.70 8.64 4.03
C ALA A 90 -0.42 8.30 3.24
N LEU A 91 -0.30 8.74 1.98
CA LEU A 91 0.95 8.57 1.23
C LEU A 91 2.10 9.38 1.84
N GLU A 92 1.83 10.57 2.38
CA GLU A 92 2.85 11.44 2.99
C GLU A 92 3.52 10.82 4.23
N GLU A 93 2.86 9.87 4.87
CA GLU A 93 3.43 9.11 5.99
C GLU A 93 4.44 8.04 5.53
N PHE A 94 4.35 7.58 4.26
CA PHE A 94 5.16 6.48 3.74
C PHE A 94 6.14 6.89 2.62
N LEU A 95 5.91 8.04 1.98
CA LEU A 95 6.72 8.55 0.87
C LEU A 95 7.35 9.89 1.22
N ASP A 96 8.59 10.05 0.80
CA ASP A 96 9.27 11.34 0.81
C ASP A 96 8.61 12.34 -0.16
N ASN A 97 8.61 13.62 0.21
CA ASN A 97 8.10 14.76 -0.59
C ASN A 97 8.48 14.76 -2.08
N PRO A 98 9.74 14.49 -2.49
CA PRO A 98 10.08 14.38 -3.91
C PRO A 98 9.37 13.25 -4.65
N TYR A 99 9.00 12.16 -3.97
CA TYR A 99 8.33 11.01 -4.58
C TYR A 99 6.81 11.12 -4.55
N LEU A 100 6.27 11.91 -3.62
CA LEU A 100 4.83 12.15 -3.52
C LEU A 100 4.24 12.72 -4.78
N ASN A 101 4.85 13.77 -5.37
CA ASN A 101 4.32 14.40 -6.59
C ASN A 101 4.25 13.40 -7.75
N VAL A 102 5.34 12.65 -7.95
CA VAL A 102 5.43 11.64 -9.01
C VAL A 102 4.45 10.49 -8.77
N THR A 103 4.28 10.05 -7.52
CA THR A 103 3.37 8.98 -7.17
C THR A 103 1.90 9.41 -7.33
N MET A 104 1.56 10.65 -7.01
CA MET A 104 0.23 11.19 -7.28
C MET A 104 -0.05 11.27 -8.78
N ALA A 105 0.89 11.77 -9.57
CA ALA A 105 0.78 11.81 -11.03
C ALA A 105 0.56 10.41 -11.63
N LEU A 106 1.29 9.39 -11.13
CA LEU A 106 1.07 7.98 -11.50
C LEU A 106 -0.35 7.52 -11.23
N ILE A 107 -0.86 7.78 -10.01
CA ILE A 107 -2.20 7.36 -9.61
C ILE A 107 -3.27 8.05 -10.46
N GLU A 108 -3.12 9.36 -10.72
CA GLU A 108 -4.01 10.11 -11.60
C GLU A 108 -3.95 9.60 -13.04
N GLY A 109 -2.75 9.24 -13.52
CA GLY A 109 -2.54 8.60 -14.81
C GLY A 109 -3.25 7.26 -14.92
N TRP A 110 -3.17 6.41 -13.89
CA TRP A 110 -3.88 5.12 -13.85
C TRP A 110 -5.39 5.30 -13.78
N LYS A 111 -5.87 6.26 -12.99
CA LYS A 111 -7.30 6.55 -12.83
C LYS A 111 -7.95 7.12 -14.10
N THR A 112 -7.15 7.71 -14.99
CA THR A 112 -7.58 8.24 -16.29
C THR A 112 -7.41 7.23 -17.42
N ALA A 113 -6.57 6.21 -17.22
CA ALA A 113 -6.35 5.12 -18.17
C ALA A 113 -7.40 4.00 -18.08
N GLU A 114 -8.16 3.93 -16.97
CA GLU A 114 -9.41 3.18 -16.83
C GLU A 114 -10.62 3.96 -17.37
#